data_AF-A0A812U5D2-F1
#
_entry.id   AF-A0A812U5D2-F1
#
_cell.length_a   1.000
_cell.length_b   1.000
_cell.length_c   1.000
_cell.angle_alpha   90.00
_cell.angle_beta   90.00
_cell.angle_gamma   90.00
#
_symmetry.space_group_name_H-M   'P 1'
#
loop_
_entity.id
_entity.type
_entity.pdbx_description
1 polymer ?
#
loop_
_entity_poly.entity_id
_entity_poly.type
_entity_poly.pdbx_seq_one_letter_code
_entity_poly.pdbx_strand_id
1 'polypeptide(L)'
;MSLPVASLMSDGHIVAMTGDGVNDAPALRNADVGVAMGITGTAVTQNASDLVLMDDNFSTIVLAIEEGRRIFLNVQKYVTANLSLKFGEMVSLMISIALGVVVPLKPTLQLLNLAVTHVLCTVSYAFEEAEDYIMKVPPRDAKTSMVLTRPLLLLRWLPFVLYFPAVVYGSLCFGTLGLTGTVWNEVLVGSTGIHDLERGRAICEHAGWELEGGEYKRDSRPFHCRCKVNQEGNPLRPSEMLDQWGTTQAVDLGHGYDPLKHADAFSLRQPDWRGSPSQAVRHCPSPQNAERWCWQDTIPESRRPVLPVGASCAEYGTKVGQTMALVTIMLGELLTLMSFRTDGFFLFALFRNPWYNALFILNVSVMLTFVYRPAFSDELELVPLSTGHLSAALGFAGSLVVLNEVTKFFYRWHLSAVNEALEREALAQAKGLAGQEDELKGDPEP
;
A
#
# COMPACT_ATOMS: atom_id res chain seq x y z
N MET A 1 -49.17 0.91 -20.19
CA MET A 1 -48.41 1.29 -18.98
C MET A 1 -46.90 1.48 -19.23
N SER A 2 -46.34 1.15 -20.39
CA SER A 2 -44.91 1.35 -20.67
C SER A 2 -44.50 2.78 -21.07
N LEU A 3 -45.43 3.60 -21.56
CA LEU A 3 -45.14 4.98 -22.01
C LEU A 3 -44.66 5.92 -20.89
N PRO A 4 -45.25 5.94 -19.67
CA PRO A 4 -44.77 6.77 -18.58
C PRO A 4 -43.36 6.38 -18.12
N VAL A 5 -43.07 5.07 -18.05
CA VAL A 5 -41.74 4.54 -17.71
C VAL A 5 -40.71 5.04 -18.72
N ALA A 6 -41.00 4.88 -20.02
CA ALA A 6 -40.12 5.36 -21.08
C ALA A 6 -39.90 6.89 -21.04
N SER A 7 -40.94 7.66 -20.69
CA SER A 7 -40.82 9.13 -20.56
C SER A 7 -39.85 9.51 -19.45
N LEU A 8 -40.04 8.97 -18.23
CA LEU A 8 -39.18 9.27 -17.08
C LEU A 8 -37.72 8.85 -17.33
N MET A 9 -37.52 7.71 -17.98
CA MET A 9 -36.19 7.27 -18.38
C MET A 9 -35.57 8.19 -19.44
N SER A 10 -36.37 8.70 -20.39
CA SER A 10 -35.91 9.65 -21.40
C SER A 10 -35.48 11.00 -20.79
N ASP A 11 -36.12 11.40 -19.70
CA ASP A 11 -35.72 12.57 -18.90
C ASP A 11 -34.45 12.32 -18.06
N GLY A 12 -33.97 11.07 -18.04
CA GLY A 12 -32.73 10.67 -17.38
C GLY A 12 -32.90 10.23 -15.93
N HIS A 13 -34.12 9.96 -15.49
CA HIS A 13 -34.38 9.35 -14.19
C HIS A 13 -34.09 7.84 -14.21
N ILE A 14 -33.68 7.31 -13.05
CA ILE A 14 -33.66 5.86 -12.82
C ILE A 14 -35.03 5.46 -12.29
N VAL A 15 -35.70 4.56 -12.99
CA VAL A 15 -37.11 4.21 -12.74
C VAL A 15 -37.23 2.79 -12.22
N ALA A 16 -37.77 2.65 -11.02
CA ALA A 16 -38.28 1.38 -10.51
C ALA A 16 -39.79 1.30 -10.72
N MET A 17 -40.29 0.17 -11.24
CA MET A 17 -41.72 -0.06 -11.45
C MET A 17 -42.17 -1.26 -10.62
N THR A 18 -43.27 -1.10 -9.89
CA THR A 18 -43.89 -2.16 -9.09
C THR A 18 -45.20 -2.59 -9.73
N GLY A 19 -45.45 -3.90 -9.87
CA GLY A 19 -46.68 -4.41 -10.48
C GLY A 19 -47.02 -5.83 -10.10
N ASP A 20 -48.29 -6.21 -10.23
CA ASP A 20 -48.82 -7.52 -9.87
C ASP A 20 -49.62 -8.16 -11.02
N GLY A 21 -50.20 -7.36 -11.92
CA GLY A 21 -51.04 -7.83 -13.02
C GLY A 21 -50.28 -8.08 -14.33
N VAL A 22 -50.78 -8.99 -15.17
CA VAL A 22 -50.19 -9.30 -16.50
C VAL A 22 -49.98 -8.05 -17.37
N ASN A 23 -50.81 -7.03 -17.19
CA ASN A 23 -50.73 -5.74 -17.89
C ASN A 23 -49.48 -4.91 -17.50
N ASP A 24 -48.90 -5.19 -16.34
CA ASP A 24 -47.71 -4.51 -15.82
C ASP A 24 -46.42 -5.11 -16.37
N ALA A 25 -46.45 -6.35 -16.85
CA ALA A 25 -45.26 -7.07 -17.32
C ALA A 25 -44.43 -6.29 -18.37
N PRO A 26 -45.02 -5.60 -19.37
CA PRO A 26 -44.24 -4.77 -20.29
C PRO A 26 -43.59 -3.55 -19.61
N ALA A 27 -44.21 -2.99 -18.57
CA ALA A 27 -43.67 -1.85 -17.83
C ALA A 27 -42.56 -2.29 -16.86
N LEU A 28 -42.76 -3.42 -16.16
CA LEU A 28 -41.75 -4.05 -15.31
C LEU A 28 -40.46 -4.33 -16.08
N ARG A 29 -40.58 -4.94 -17.26
CA ARG A 29 -39.43 -5.29 -18.10
C ARG A 29 -38.72 -4.08 -18.71
N ASN A 30 -39.44 -2.98 -18.90
CA ASN A 30 -38.87 -1.77 -19.47
C ASN A 30 -38.22 -0.85 -18.43
N ALA A 31 -38.60 -0.97 -17.16
CA ALA A 31 -38.03 -0.18 -16.07
C ALA A 31 -36.55 -0.56 -15.83
N ASP A 32 -35.80 0.33 -15.19
CA ASP A 32 -34.43 0.03 -14.78
C ASP A 32 -34.40 -1.08 -13.72
N VAL A 33 -35.45 -1.14 -12.89
CA VAL A 33 -35.70 -2.22 -11.93
C VAL A 33 -37.19 -2.54 -11.89
N GLY A 34 -37.58 -3.72 -12.35
CA GLY A 34 -38.93 -4.26 -12.19
C GLY A 34 -39.09 -4.99 -10.85
N VAL A 35 -40.16 -4.69 -10.10
CA VAL A 35 -40.47 -5.32 -8.82
C VAL A 35 -41.86 -5.95 -8.87
N ALA A 36 -41.94 -7.28 -8.76
CA ALA A 36 -43.22 -8.00 -8.73
C ALA A 36 -43.63 -8.42 -7.32
N MET A 37 -44.94 -8.54 -7.10
CA MET A 37 -45.51 -9.14 -5.89
C MET A 37 -45.39 -10.67 -5.93
N GLY A 38 -44.97 -11.27 -4.83
CA GLY A 38 -44.75 -12.72 -4.71
C GLY A 38 -46.03 -13.51 -4.46
N ILE A 39 -47.02 -12.92 -3.76
CA ILE A 39 -48.27 -13.59 -3.41
C ILE A 39 -49.39 -13.20 -4.37
N THR A 40 -49.64 -11.90 -4.57
CA THR A 40 -50.70 -11.41 -5.47
C THR A 40 -50.26 -11.31 -6.92
N GLY A 41 -48.95 -11.29 -7.18
CA GLY A 41 -48.40 -11.12 -8.52
C GLY A 41 -48.56 -12.37 -9.39
N THR A 42 -48.93 -12.15 -10.65
CA THR A 42 -49.03 -13.23 -11.64
C THR A 42 -47.66 -13.83 -11.98
N ALA A 43 -47.63 -15.09 -12.41
CA ALA A 43 -46.39 -15.71 -12.89
C ALA A 43 -45.74 -14.95 -14.08
N VAL A 44 -46.54 -14.18 -14.83
CA VAL A 44 -46.03 -13.34 -15.91
C VAL A 44 -45.27 -12.13 -15.36
N THR A 45 -45.77 -11.46 -14.31
CA THR A 45 -45.08 -10.33 -13.69
C THR A 45 -43.83 -10.76 -12.95
N GLN A 46 -43.87 -11.87 -12.21
CA GLN A 46 -42.70 -12.42 -11.50
C GLN A 46 -41.55 -12.78 -12.46
N ASN A 47 -41.86 -13.32 -13.65
CA ASN A 47 -40.84 -13.61 -14.66
C ASN A 47 -40.37 -12.35 -15.42
N ALA A 48 -41.15 -11.27 -15.41
CA ALA A 48 -40.81 -10.02 -16.08
C ALA A 48 -40.03 -9.04 -15.19
N SER A 49 -40.07 -9.23 -13.86
CA SER A 49 -39.39 -8.41 -12.86
C SER A 49 -37.97 -8.88 -12.56
N ASP A 50 -37.12 -7.95 -12.11
CA ASP A 50 -35.77 -8.24 -11.59
C ASP A 50 -35.77 -8.66 -10.12
N LEU A 51 -36.77 -8.20 -9.36
CA LEU A 51 -36.97 -8.48 -7.94
C LEU A 51 -38.40 -8.96 -7.68
N VAL A 52 -38.55 -9.91 -6.77
CA VAL A 52 -39.86 -10.42 -6.32
C VAL A 52 -39.99 -10.24 -4.81
N LEU A 53 -41.03 -9.54 -4.38
CA LEU A 53 -41.36 -9.34 -2.97
C LEU A 53 -42.13 -10.53 -2.44
N MET A 54 -41.42 -11.49 -1.82
CA MET A 54 -42.02 -12.74 -1.34
C MET A 54 -43.09 -12.53 -0.25
N ASP A 55 -43.11 -11.38 0.39
CA ASP A 55 -44.00 -11.01 1.50
C ASP A 55 -45.10 -10.01 1.10
N ASP A 56 -45.12 -9.56 -0.16
CA ASP A 56 -46.02 -8.52 -0.67
C ASP A 56 -46.02 -7.21 0.15
N ASN A 57 -44.92 -6.93 0.85
CA ASN A 57 -44.81 -5.76 1.69
C ASN A 57 -44.00 -4.64 1.03
N PHE A 58 -44.66 -3.52 0.73
CA PHE A 58 -44.02 -2.34 0.16
C PHE A 58 -42.90 -1.76 1.05
N SER A 59 -42.91 -1.97 2.37
CA SER A 59 -41.82 -1.49 3.23
C SER A 59 -40.49 -2.16 2.91
N THR A 60 -40.51 -3.38 2.35
CA THR A 60 -39.31 -4.11 1.92
C THR A 60 -38.58 -3.37 0.80
N ILE A 61 -39.27 -2.58 -0.02
CA ILE A 61 -38.64 -1.71 -1.04
C ILE A 61 -37.79 -0.62 -0.39
N VAL A 62 -38.24 -0.03 0.73
CA VAL A 62 -37.48 1.01 1.45
C VAL A 62 -36.15 0.43 1.95
N LEU A 63 -36.19 -0.78 2.53
CA LEU A 63 -35.00 -1.50 2.96
C LEU A 63 -34.08 -1.83 1.78
N ALA A 64 -34.65 -2.26 0.64
CA ALA A 64 -33.87 -2.54 -0.57
C ALA A 64 -33.18 -1.28 -1.12
N ILE A 65 -33.83 -0.11 -1.04
CA ILE A 65 -33.23 1.17 -1.43
C ILE A 65 -32.07 1.53 -0.50
N GLU A 66 -32.25 1.38 0.82
CA GLU A 66 -31.20 1.62 1.82
C GLU A 66 -29.98 0.73 1.56
N GLU A 67 -30.20 -0.57 1.36
CA GLU A 67 -29.16 -1.54 1.05
C GLU A 67 -28.45 -1.26 -0.28
N GLY A 68 -29.20 -0.89 -1.32
CA GLY A 68 -28.62 -0.51 -2.61
C GLY A 68 -27.71 0.72 -2.51
N ARG A 69 -28.13 1.73 -1.74
CA ARG A 69 -27.29 2.91 -1.45
C ARG A 69 -26.06 2.51 -0.62
N ARG A 70 -26.23 1.64 0.39
CA ARG A 70 -25.15 1.16 1.26
C ARG A 70 -24.05 0.48 0.45
N ILE A 71 -24.43 -0.47 -0.39
CA ILE A 71 -23.49 -1.22 -1.23
C ILE A 71 -22.74 -0.26 -2.16
N PHE A 72 -23.42 0.71 -2.78
CA PHE A 72 -22.76 1.69 -3.64
C PHE A 72 -21.71 2.51 -2.89
N LEU A 73 -22.02 3.03 -1.70
CA LEU A 73 -21.04 3.78 -0.88
C LEU A 73 -19.88 2.91 -0.44
N ASN A 74 -20.14 1.65 -0.06
CA ASN A 74 -19.09 0.71 0.32
C ASN A 74 -18.15 0.39 -0.86
N VAL A 75 -18.69 0.24 -2.08
CA VAL A 75 -17.90 0.09 -3.31
C VAL A 75 -17.07 1.34 -3.58
N GLN A 76 -17.64 2.54 -3.44
CA GLN A 76 -16.90 3.80 -3.59
C GLN A 76 -15.73 3.89 -2.60
N LYS A 77 -15.94 3.56 -1.33
CA LYS A 77 -14.88 3.51 -0.31
C LYS A 77 -13.81 2.49 -0.65
N TYR A 78 -14.21 1.28 -1.07
CA TYR A 78 -13.31 0.21 -1.49
C TYR A 78 -12.43 0.64 -2.67
N VAL A 79 -13.04 1.16 -3.74
CA VAL A 79 -12.33 1.60 -4.95
C VAL A 79 -11.36 2.73 -4.60
N THR A 80 -11.80 3.71 -3.81
CA THR A 80 -10.97 4.86 -3.44
C THR A 80 -9.79 4.43 -2.58
N ALA A 81 -10.00 3.54 -1.61
CA ALA A 81 -8.92 3.04 -0.76
C ALA A 81 -7.90 2.25 -1.60
N ASN A 82 -8.34 1.27 -2.40
CA ASN A 82 -7.43 0.45 -3.21
C ASN A 82 -6.67 1.28 -4.26
N LEU A 83 -7.35 2.22 -4.92
CA LEU A 83 -6.70 3.12 -5.86
C LEU A 83 -5.65 3.99 -5.16
N SER A 84 -5.94 4.50 -3.96
CA SER A 84 -4.98 5.30 -3.18
C SER A 84 -3.74 4.49 -2.83
N LEU A 85 -3.93 3.28 -2.31
CA LEU A 85 -2.83 2.39 -1.90
C LEU A 85 -1.94 2.02 -3.09
N LYS A 86 -2.54 1.50 -4.17
CA LYS A 86 -1.78 1.06 -5.36
C LYS A 86 -1.04 2.20 -6.04
N PHE A 87 -1.68 3.36 -6.13
CA PHE A 87 -1.03 4.52 -6.73
C PHE A 87 0.09 5.07 -5.84
N GLY A 88 -0.09 5.06 -4.51
CA GLY A 88 0.95 5.41 -3.55
C GLY A 88 2.18 4.50 -3.66
N GLU A 89 2.00 3.18 -3.75
CA GLU A 89 3.08 2.22 -3.98
C GLU A 89 3.79 2.45 -5.32
N MET A 90 3.02 2.66 -6.39
CA MET A 90 3.55 2.93 -7.73
C MET A 90 4.40 4.20 -7.75
N VAL A 91 3.92 5.29 -7.16
CA VAL A 91 4.66 6.56 -7.06
C VAL A 91 5.92 6.39 -6.22
N SER A 92 5.85 5.61 -5.13
CA SER A 92 7.03 5.27 -4.33
C SER A 92 8.07 4.54 -5.19
N LEU A 93 7.68 3.55 -5.99
CA LEU A 93 8.62 2.87 -6.88
C LEU A 93 9.21 3.81 -7.97
N MET A 94 8.37 4.66 -8.58
CA MET A 94 8.81 5.62 -9.60
C MET A 94 9.83 6.62 -9.06
N ILE A 95 9.63 7.13 -7.83
CA ILE A 95 10.58 8.05 -7.19
C ILE A 95 11.94 7.36 -7.00
N SER A 96 11.96 6.06 -6.64
CA SER A 96 13.21 5.35 -6.35
C SER A 96 14.03 5.19 -7.61
N ILE A 97 13.36 4.82 -8.70
CA ILE A 97 13.97 4.66 -10.02
C ILE A 97 14.46 6.03 -10.53
N ALA A 98 13.66 7.09 -10.39
CA ALA A 98 14.02 8.42 -10.85
C ALA A 98 15.22 9.02 -10.10
N LEU A 99 15.32 8.76 -8.80
CA LEU A 99 16.43 9.24 -7.96
C LEU A 99 17.63 8.27 -7.93
N GLY A 100 17.51 7.06 -8.47
CA GLY A 100 18.57 6.04 -8.41
C GLY A 100 18.87 5.58 -6.98
N VAL A 101 17.86 5.61 -6.10
CA VAL A 101 17.98 5.14 -4.70
C VAL A 101 17.42 3.72 -4.58
N VAL A 102 17.69 3.10 -3.43
CA VAL A 102 17.15 1.78 -3.08
C VAL A 102 15.63 1.76 -3.30
N VAL A 103 15.14 0.71 -3.96
CA VAL A 103 13.70 0.47 -4.10
C VAL A 103 13.12 -0.02 -2.78
N PRO A 104 11.98 0.53 -2.32
CA PRO A 104 11.39 0.17 -1.03
C PRO A 104 10.95 -1.30 -0.99
N LEU A 105 10.44 -1.82 -2.11
CA LEU A 105 9.99 -3.19 -2.26
C LEU A 105 10.54 -3.81 -3.55
N LYS A 106 11.03 -5.05 -3.42
CA LYS A 106 11.33 -5.91 -4.57
C LYS A 106 10.02 -6.41 -5.21
N PRO A 107 10.02 -6.79 -6.50
CA PRO A 107 8.83 -7.33 -7.16
C PRO A 107 8.21 -8.54 -6.44
N THR A 108 9.04 -9.42 -5.86
CA THR A 108 8.57 -10.56 -5.06
C THR A 108 7.83 -10.13 -3.78
N LEU A 109 8.35 -9.14 -3.07
CA LEU A 109 7.72 -8.56 -1.88
C LEU A 109 6.44 -7.79 -2.23
N GLN A 110 6.40 -7.16 -3.40
CA GLN A 110 5.20 -6.51 -3.92
C GLN A 110 4.07 -7.52 -4.19
N LEU A 111 4.40 -8.69 -4.74
CA LEU A 111 3.44 -9.79 -4.93
C LEU A 111 2.94 -10.34 -3.59
N LEU A 112 3.84 -10.52 -2.62
CA LEU A 112 3.45 -10.91 -1.26
C LEU A 112 2.50 -9.87 -0.64
N ASN A 113 2.83 -8.58 -0.75
CA ASN A 113 1.98 -7.51 -0.24
C ASN A 113 0.57 -7.58 -0.86
N LEU A 114 0.49 -7.68 -2.19
CA LEU A 114 -0.78 -7.81 -2.90
C LEU A 114 -1.61 -9.01 -2.41
N ALA A 115 -0.99 -10.18 -2.24
CA ALA A 115 -1.68 -11.40 -1.82
C ALA A 115 -2.21 -11.32 -0.39
N VAL A 116 -1.45 -10.70 0.53
CA VAL A 116 -1.79 -10.63 1.94
C VAL A 116 -2.81 -9.50 2.18
N THR A 117 -2.43 -8.24 1.97
CA THR A 117 -3.18 -7.08 2.47
C THR A 117 -4.39 -6.70 1.62
N HIS A 118 -4.33 -6.90 0.29
CA HIS A 118 -5.33 -6.38 -0.64
C HIS A 118 -6.51 -7.31 -0.90
N VAL A 119 -6.35 -8.62 -0.69
CA VAL A 119 -7.43 -9.58 -0.97
C VAL A 119 -8.29 -9.80 0.26
N LEU A 120 -7.66 -10.08 1.41
CA LEU A 120 -8.38 -10.58 2.58
C LEU A 120 -9.23 -9.50 3.26
N CYS A 121 -8.64 -8.34 3.57
CA CYS A 121 -9.34 -7.27 4.30
C CYS A 121 -10.35 -6.50 3.45
N THR A 122 -10.23 -6.51 2.13
CA THR A 122 -11.12 -5.71 1.26
C THR A 122 -12.50 -6.33 1.11
N VAL A 123 -12.62 -7.65 1.15
CA VAL A 123 -13.92 -8.34 1.12
C VAL A 123 -14.84 -7.89 2.26
N SER A 124 -14.27 -7.55 3.42
CA SER A 124 -15.07 -7.07 4.55
C SER A 124 -15.74 -5.71 4.35
N TYR A 125 -15.38 -4.94 3.32
CA TYR A 125 -16.09 -3.70 2.95
C TYR A 125 -17.53 -3.98 2.49
N ALA A 126 -17.81 -5.17 1.94
CA ALA A 126 -19.16 -5.55 1.57
C ALA A 126 -20.11 -5.63 2.78
N PHE A 127 -19.56 -5.92 3.96
CA PHE A 127 -20.29 -6.08 5.22
C PHE A 127 -20.26 -4.81 6.09
N GLU A 128 -19.82 -3.67 5.55
CA GLU A 128 -19.93 -2.42 6.31
C GLU A 128 -21.36 -1.90 6.38
N GLU A 129 -21.74 -1.46 7.57
CA GLU A 129 -23.03 -0.83 7.82
C GLU A 129 -23.12 0.52 7.09
N ALA A 130 -24.36 0.93 6.81
CA ALA A 130 -24.67 2.19 6.16
C ALA A 130 -24.24 3.40 7.00
N GLU A 131 -24.01 4.52 6.33
CA GLU A 131 -23.77 5.81 6.97
C GLU A 131 -25.11 6.48 7.33
N ASP A 132 -25.17 7.18 8.46
CA ASP A 132 -26.42 7.73 9.03
C ASP A 132 -27.19 8.71 8.10
N TYR A 133 -26.48 9.31 7.14
CA TYR A 133 -27.06 10.29 6.21
C TYR A 133 -27.67 9.65 4.95
N ILE A 134 -27.50 8.33 4.74
CA ILE A 134 -27.75 7.69 3.45
C ILE A 134 -29.20 7.80 2.97
N MET A 135 -30.16 7.80 3.88
CA MET A 135 -31.59 7.95 3.59
C MET A 135 -32.09 9.40 3.68
N LYS A 136 -31.25 10.33 4.15
CA LYS A 136 -31.60 11.76 4.30
C LYS A 136 -31.27 12.58 3.06
N VAL A 137 -30.31 12.10 2.27
CA VAL A 137 -29.91 12.74 1.01
C VAL A 137 -30.76 12.25 -0.17
N PRO A 138 -30.99 13.09 -1.19
CA PRO A 138 -31.71 12.69 -2.40
C PRO A 138 -30.96 11.58 -3.15
N PRO A 139 -31.64 10.86 -4.07
CA PRO A 139 -30.99 9.88 -4.94
C PRO A 139 -29.83 10.50 -5.71
N ARG A 140 -28.76 9.73 -5.90
CA ARG A 140 -27.61 10.17 -6.71
C ARG A 140 -28.05 10.43 -8.16
N ASP A 141 -27.46 11.43 -8.78
CA ASP A 141 -27.58 11.63 -10.22
C ASP A 141 -26.69 10.62 -10.95
N ALA A 142 -27.30 9.74 -11.74
CA ALA A 142 -26.61 8.68 -12.46
C ALA A 142 -25.58 9.19 -13.48
N LYS A 143 -25.75 10.40 -14.03
CA LYS A 143 -24.88 10.98 -15.07
C LYS A 143 -23.66 11.69 -14.48
N THR A 144 -23.83 12.37 -13.35
CA THR A 144 -22.79 13.23 -12.77
C THR A 144 -22.08 12.59 -11.57
N SER A 145 -22.77 11.71 -10.83
CA SER A 145 -22.24 11.08 -9.60
C SER A 145 -21.40 9.85 -9.94
N MET A 146 -20.17 10.10 -10.39
CA MET A 146 -19.16 9.05 -10.59
C MET A 146 -18.82 8.34 -9.27
N VAL A 147 -18.39 7.08 -9.36
CA VAL A 147 -17.86 6.33 -8.21
C VAL A 147 -16.68 7.09 -7.57
N LEU A 148 -15.85 7.76 -8.36
CA LEU A 148 -14.79 8.65 -7.87
C LEU A 148 -15.22 10.10 -8.05
N THR A 149 -15.74 10.73 -6.99
CA THR A 149 -16.15 12.14 -7.04
C THR A 149 -14.94 13.07 -6.96
N ARG A 150 -15.04 14.26 -7.56
CA ARG A 150 -13.99 15.29 -7.48
C ARG A 150 -13.53 15.62 -6.04
N PRO A 151 -14.43 15.86 -5.06
CA PRO A 151 -13.99 16.12 -3.68
C PRO A 151 -13.24 14.93 -3.07
N LEU A 152 -13.65 13.69 -3.40
CA LEU A 152 -12.97 12.49 -2.93
C LEU A 152 -11.54 12.39 -3.52
N LEU A 153 -11.40 12.70 -4.81
CA LEU A 153 -10.10 12.73 -5.48
C LEU A 153 -9.18 13.83 -4.92
N LEU A 154 -9.71 15.04 -4.70
CA LEU A 154 -8.90 16.19 -4.27
C LEU A 154 -8.59 16.21 -2.78
N LEU A 155 -9.54 15.81 -1.92
CA LEU A 155 -9.39 15.92 -0.47
C LEU A 155 -8.88 14.64 0.19
N ARG A 156 -9.01 13.47 -0.45
CA ARG A 156 -8.50 12.19 0.09
C ARG A 156 -7.41 11.59 -0.77
N TRP A 157 -7.71 11.28 -2.04
CA TRP A 157 -6.78 10.53 -2.90
C TRP A 157 -5.48 11.28 -3.19
N LEU A 158 -5.55 12.54 -3.63
CA LEU A 158 -4.37 13.33 -3.98
C LEU A 158 -3.44 13.54 -2.77
N PRO A 159 -3.91 13.97 -1.58
CA PRO A 159 -3.08 14.03 -0.39
C PRO A 159 -2.43 12.69 -0.04
N PHE A 160 -3.17 11.58 -0.12
CA PHE A 160 -2.65 10.24 0.16
C PHE A 160 -1.46 9.90 -0.73
N VAL A 161 -1.59 10.13 -2.03
CA VAL A 161 -0.51 9.90 -3.01
C VAL A 161 0.74 10.74 -2.72
N LEU A 162 0.60 11.89 -2.07
CA LEU A 162 1.74 12.75 -1.72
C LEU A 162 2.45 12.31 -0.43
N TYR A 163 1.70 12.04 0.65
CA TYR A 163 2.34 11.68 1.92
C TYR A 163 2.71 10.21 2.05
N PHE A 164 2.03 9.30 1.34
CA PHE A 164 2.33 7.87 1.44
C PHE A 164 3.77 7.55 1.02
N PRO A 165 4.27 8.00 -0.15
CA PRO A 165 5.67 7.82 -0.50
C PRO A 165 6.61 8.44 0.52
N ALA A 166 6.31 9.64 1.02
CA ALA A 166 7.16 10.31 2.01
C ALA A 166 7.32 9.48 3.30
N VAL A 167 6.26 8.82 3.77
CA VAL A 167 6.31 7.93 4.94
C VAL A 167 7.08 6.64 4.63
N VAL A 168 6.82 6.02 3.48
CA VAL A 168 7.52 4.79 3.06
C VAL A 168 9.02 5.05 2.92
N TYR A 169 9.40 6.14 2.27
CA TYR A 169 10.79 6.58 2.18
C TYR A 169 11.38 6.94 3.53
N GLY A 170 10.61 7.60 4.40
CA GLY A 170 11.04 7.88 5.76
C GLY A 170 11.45 6.59 6.49
N SER A 171 10.64 5.54 6.37
CA SER A 171 10.91 4.23 6.97
C SER A 171 12.12 3.52 6.33
N LEU A 172 12.18 3.51 4.99
CA LEU A 172 13.31 2.94 4.24
C LEU A 172 14.63 3.65 4.61
N CYS A 173 14.63 4.98 4.59
CA CYS A 173 15.77 5.81 4.97
C CYS A 173 16.17 5.57 6.42
N PHE A 174 15.21 5.47 7.34
CA PHE A 174 15.51 5.22 8.75
C PHE A 174 16.21 3.86 8.94
N GLY A 175 15.71 2.81 8.29
CA GLY A 175 16.31 1.47 8.36
C GLY A 175 17.67 1.36 7.67
N THR A 176 17.83 2.00 6.52
CA THR A 176 19.12 2.03 5.80
C THR A 176 20.15 2.87 6.56
N LEU A 177 19.84 4.14 6.90
CA LEU A 177 20.75 5.05 7.59
C LEU A 177 21.20 4.54 8.97
N GLY A 178 20.35 3.77 9.67
CA GLY A 178 20.71 3.13 10.93
C GLY A 178 21.89 2.16 10.84
N LEU A 179 22.18 1.62 9.65
CA LEU A 179 23.20 0.58 9.44
C LEU A 179 24.28 0.93 8.41
N THR A 180 23.96 1.74 7.41
CA THR A 180 24.89 2.14 6.34
C THR A 180 25.39 3.57 6.50
N GLY A 181 24.67 4.42 7.24
CA GLY A 181 24.94 5.85 7.35
C GLY A 181 24.67 6.66 6.07
N THR A 182 24.29 6.03 4.96
CA THR A 182 23.90 6.69 3.70
C THR A 182 22.77 5.93 2.99
N VAL A 183 21.91 6.65 2.25
CA VAL A 183 20.77 6.06 1.49
C VAL A 183 21.17 5.68 0.06
N TRP A 184 22.30 6.21 -0.42
CA TRP A 184 22.77 6.09 -1.80
C TRP A 184 23.54 4.80 -2.02
N ASN A 185 22.86 3.66 -1.91
CA ASN A 185 23.56 2.41 -1.74
C ASN A 185 23.05 1.31 -2.66
N GLU A 186 23.40 1.41 -3.95
CA GLU A 186 23.67 0.25 -4.83
C GLU A 186 24.76 0.51 -5.89
N VAL A 187 25.26 1.75 -6.07
CA VAL A 187 26.16 2.06 -7.20
C VAL A 187 27.23 3.09 -6.80
N LEU A 188 28.32 2.64 -6.20
CA LEU A 188 29.61 3.30 -6.44
C LEU A 188 30.43 2.42 -7.36
N VAL A 189 30.31 2.77 -8.63
CA VAL A 189 30.94 2.09 -9.73
C VAL A 189 32.41 2.50 -9.81
N GLY A 190 33.32 1.64 -9.37
CA GLY A 190 34.60 1.36 -10.06
C GLY A 190 35.55 2.55 -10.23
N SER A 191 35.40 3.53 -9.37
CA SER A 191 36.07 4.82 -9.40
C SER A 191 35.65 5.53 -8.11
N THR A 192 36.00 4.95 -6.96
CA THR A 192 36.03 5.77 -5.75
C THR A 192 37.02 6.89 -6.04
N GLY A 193 36.61 8.14 -5.86
CA GLY A 193 37.59 9.21 -5.75
C GLY A 193 38.56 8.84 -4.62
N ILE A 194 39.81 9.27 -4.72
CA ILE A 194 40.84 8.92 -3.74
C ILE A 194 40.32 9.24 -2.32
N HIS A 195 40.31 8.23 -1.44
CA HIS A 195 39.77 8.27 -0.07
C HIS A 195 38.23 8.35 0.09
N ASP A 196 37.42 7.99 -0.92
CA ASP A 196 35.96 8.04 -0.77
C ASP A 196 35.41 7.07 0.27
N LEU A 197 36.04 5.92 0.47
CA LEU A 197 35.68 5.00 1.56
C LEU A 197 35.95 5.63 2.94
N GLU A 198 37.11 6.29 3.11
CA GLU A 198 37.48 6.96 4.37
C GLU A 198 36.63 8.20 4.66
N ARG A 199 36.20 8.89 3.60
CA ARG A 199 35.29 10.04 3.68
C ARG A 199 33.82 9.62 3.85
N GLY A 200 33.51 8.31 3.85
CA GLY A 200 32.15 7.77 3.95
C GLY A 200 31.28 8.07 2.73
N ARG A 201 31.90 8.40 1.59
CA ARG A 201 31.24 8.60 0.30
C ARG A 201 31.00 7.30 -0.43
N ALA A 202 31.77 6.25 -0.12
CA ALA A 202 31.59 4.87 -0.57
C ALA A 202 31.53 3.90 0.62
N ILE A 203 30.82 2.78 0.44
CA ILE A 203 30.67 1.76 1.49
C ILE A 203 31.47 0.50 1.20
N CYS A 204 31.58 0.10 -0.07
CA CYS A 204 32.27 -1.13 -0.46
C CYS A 204 33.23 -0.89 -1.63
N GLU A 205 34.36 -1.57 -1.58
CA GLU A 205 35.36 -1.65 -2.63
C GLU A 205 35.25 -2.96 -3.39
N HIS A 206 35.35 -2.87 -4.70
CA HIS A 206 35.31 -4.01 -5.59
C HIS A 206 36.62 -4.06 -6.38
N ALA A 207 37.16 -5.26 -6.49
CA ALA A 207 38.31 -5.53 -7.32
C ALA A 207 37.85 -6.05 -8.70
N GLY A 208 38.76 -6.05 -9.65
CA GLY A 208 38.52 -6.49 -11.00
C GLY A 208 39.80 -6.92 -11.67
N TRP A 209 39.76 -6.94 -12.99
CA TRP A 209 40.92 -7.18 -13.83
C TRP A 209 40.82 -6.31 -15.08
N GLU A 210 41.97 -6.07 -15.68
CA GLU A 210 42.09 -5.36 -16.94
C GLU A 210 42.12 -6.39 -18.08
N LEU A 211 41.29 -6.18 -19.10
CA LEU A 211 41.27 -6.99 -20.31
C LEU A 211 42.33 -6.49 -21.29
N GLU A 212 42.78 -7.36 -22.19
CA GLU A 212 43.66 -7.01 -23.31
C GLU A 212 42.96 -6.00 -24.23
N GLY A 213 43.14 -4.70 -23.94
CA GLY A 213 42.39 -3.60 -24.54
C GLY A 213 42.16 -2.40 -23.62
N GLY A 214 42.54 -2.48 -22.34
CA GLY A 214 42.38 -1.39 -21.37
C GLY A 214 40.97 -1.27 -20.77
N GLU A 215 40.09 -2.24 -21.07
CA GLU A 215 38.76 -2.33 -20.50
C GLU A 215 38.83 -2.98 -19.11
N TYR A 216 38.27 -2.30 -18.09
CA TYR A 216 38.26 -2.79 -16.71
C TYR A 216 36.97 -3.56 -16.44
N LYS A 217 37.09 -4.87 -16.17
CA LYS A 217 35.97 -5.72 -15.77
C LYS A 217 36.02 -5.98 -14.27
N ARG A 218 34.93 -5.65 -13.59
CA ARG A 218 34.81 -5.76 -12.14
C ARG A 218 34.21 -7.10 -11.71
N ASP A 219 34.64 -7.58 -10.56
CA ASP A 219 33.93 -8.61 -9.82
C ASP A 219 32.56 -8.11 -9.32
N SER A 220 31.57 -9.00 -9.33
CA SER A 220 30.21 -8.66 -8.88
C SER A 220 30.16 -8.49 -7.36
N ARG A 221 31.09 -9.10 -6.62
CA ARG A 221 31.13 -9.09 -5.16
C ARG A 221 32.26 -8.19 -4.63
N PRO A 222 32.01 -7.42 -3.56
CA PRO A 222 33.04 -6.62 -2.92
C PRO A 222 34.05 -7.50 -2.19
N PHE A 223 35.30 -7.03 -2.10
CA PHE A 223 36.33 -7.67 -1.27
C PHE A 223 36.52 -6.96 0.07
N HIS A 224 36.07 -5.71 0.19
CA HIS A 224 36.19 -4.91 1.39
C HIS A 224 34.99 -3.97 1.51
N CYS A 225 34.39 -3.88 2.69
CA CYS A 225 33.29 -2.97 2.99
C CYS A 225 33.50 -2.34 4.36
N ARG A 226 33.22 -1.04 4.46
CA ARG A 226 33.30 -0.28 5.71
C ARG A 226 31.97 0.42 5.97
N CYS A 227 31.22 -0.09 6.94
CA CYS A 227 29.89 0.41 7.28
C CYS A 227 29.86 1.07 8.65
N LYS A 228 29.03 2.10 8.79
CA LYS A 228 28.74 2.74 10.06
C LYS A 228 27.49 2.10 10.66
N VAL A 229 27.68 1.22 11.64
CA VAL A 229 26.59 0.47 12.26
C VAL A 229 26.21 1.14 13.58
N ASN A 230 24.97 1.58 13.71
CA ASN A 230 24.51 2.15 14.96
C ASN A 230 24.08 1.07 15.94
N GLN A 231 24.29 1.32 17.24
CA GLN A 231 23.83 0.41 18.28
C GLN A 231 22.31 0.20 18.19
N GLU A 232 21.90 -1.08 18.20
CA GLU A 232 20.51 -1.54 18.01
C GLU A 232 19.88 -1.14 16.66
N GLY A 233 20.68 -0.63 15.72
CA GLY A 233 20.26 -0.09 14.42
C GLY A 233 19.54 1.26 14.50
N ASN A 234 19.62 1.96 15.65
CA ASN A 234 18.97 3.25 15.81
C ASN A 234 19.87 4.39 15.28
N PRO A 235 19.44 5.17 14.26
CA PRO A 235 20.24 6.27 13.70
C PRO A 235 20.63 7.36 14.73
N LEU A 236 19.94 7.43 15.87
CA LEU A 236 20.20 8.39 16.95
C LEU A 236 21.20 7.90 18.02
N ARG A 237 21.57 6.62 18.00
CA ARG A 237 22.54 6.03 18.94
C ARG A 237 23.97 6.18 18.43
N PRO A 238 24.99 6.07 19.31
CA PRO A 238 26.37 6.04 18.88
C PRO A 238 26.61 4.90 17.89
N SER A 239 27.52 5.16 16.96
CA SER A 239 27.84 4.29 15.83
C SER A 239 29.21 3.68 15.99
N GLU A 240 29.34 2.42 15.63
CA GLU A 240 30.61 1.71 15.53
C GLU A 240 30.93 1.49 14.03
N MET A 241 32.20 1.63 13.67
CA MET A 241 32.64 1.37 12.31
C MET A 241 32.92 -0.12 12.17
N LEU A 242 32.10 -0.82 11.40
CA LEU A 242 32.29 -2.20 11.03
C LEU A 242 33.13 -2.26 9.75
N ASP A 243 34.25 -2.95 9.83
CA ASP A 243 35.19 -3.14 8.74
C ASP A 243 35.21 -4.64 8.35
N GLN A 244 34.75 -4.94 7.13
CA GLN A 244 34.54 -6.30 6.61
C GLN A 244 35.45 -6.58 5.42
N TRP A 245 36.20 -7.67 5.51
CA TRP A 245 37.11 -8.17 4.49
C TRP A 245 36.63 -9.52 3.98
N GLY A 246 36.71 -9.72 2.66
CA GLY A 246 36.32 -10.97 2.00
C GLY A 246 37.15 -12.16 2.45
N THR A 247 36.62 -13.36 2.27
CA THR A 247 37.28 -14.58 2.74
C THR A 247 37.17 -15.69 1.70
N THR A 248 38.19 -16.53 1.61
CA THR A 248 38.18 -17.74 0.80
C THR A 248 37.62 -18.94 1.56
N GLN A 249 37.47 -18.81 2.88
CA GLN A 249 36.91 -19.86 3.72
C GLN A 249 35.40 -19.95 3.52
N ALA A 250 34.90 -21.18 3.45
CA ALA A 250 33.46 -21.41 3.48
C ALA A 250 32.95 -21.04 4.88
N VAL A 251 32.41 -19.83 5.03
CA VAL A 251 31.72 -19.41 6.24
C VAL A 251 30.26 -19.83 6.09
N ASP A 252 29.81 -20.72 6.97
CA ASP A 252 28.38 -20.97 7.12
C ASP A 252 27.76 -19.73 7.76
N LEU A 253 27.08 -18.93 6.95
CA LEU A 253 26.43 -17.69 7.40
C LEU A 253 25.22 -17.96 8.30
N GLY A 254 24.77 -19.22 8.39
CA GLY A 254 23.58 -19.62 9.13
C GLY A 254 22.30 -18.91 8.67
N HIS A 255 21.19 -19.23 9.32
CA HIS A 255 19.93 -18.51 9.15
C HIS A 255 19.95 -17.21 9.96
N GLY A 256 19.55 -16.09 9.35
CA GLY A 256 19.52 -14.78 10.03
C GLY A 256 20.92 -14.18 10.26
N TYR A 257 21.75 -14.18 9.21
CA TYR A 257 23.04 -13.48 9.21
C TYR A 257 22.92 -12.08 9.81
N ASP A 258 23.82 -11.76 10.74
CA ASP A 258 23.94 -10.44 11.37
C ASP A 258 25.40 -10.00 11.26
N PRO A 259 25.70 -8.89 10.56
CA PRO A 259 27.06 -8.40 10.37
C PRO A 259 27.84 -8.19 11.67
N LEU A 260 27.16 -7.82 12.77
CA LEU A 260 27.81 -7.57 14.05
C LEU A 260 28.23 -8.88 14.74
N LYS A 261 27.37 -9.91 14.67
CA LYS A 261 27.67 -11.22 15.30
C LYS A 261 28.76 -11.99 14.55
N HIS A 262 28.93 -11.71 13.26
CA HIS A 262 29.90 -12.38 12.40
C HIS A 262 31.10 -11.49 12.06
N ALA A 263 31.30 -10.37 12.77
CA ALA A 263 32.37 -9.42 12.49
C ALA A 263 33.77 -10.08 12.47
N ASP A 264 34.03 -11.01 13.38
CA ASP A 264 35.32 -11.73 13.47
C ASP A 264 35.60 -12.59 12.22
N ALA A 265 34.54 -13.14 11.62
CA ALA A 265 34.60 -13.98 10.42
C ALA A 265 34.89 -13.18 9.12
N PHE A 266 34.95 -11.85 9.20
CA PHE A 266 35.28 -10.96 8.09
C PHE A 266 36.31 -9.91 8.49
N SER A 267 37.29 -10.27 9.33
CA SER A 267 38.32 -9.35 9.80
C SER A 267 39.58 -9.37 8.92
N LEU A 268 40.27 -8.23 8.81
CA LEU A 268 41.56 -8.11 8.11
C LEU A 268 42.66 -9.04 8.69
N ARG A 269 42.48 -9.52 9.92
CA ARG A 269 43.41 -10.43 10.61
C ARG A 269 43.33 -11.87 10.11
N GLN A 270 42.42 -12.16 9.19
CA GLN A 270 42.32 -13.48 8.57
C GLN A 270 43.55 -13.86 7.74
N PRO A 271 43.82 -15.16 7.60
CA PRO A 271 45.01 -15.66 6.90
C PRO A 271 45.09 -15.23 5.44
N ASP A 272 43.95 -14.95 4.81
CA ASP A 272 43.86 -14.54 3.41
C ASP A 272 44.45 -13.16 3.12
N TRP A 273 44.46 -12.28 4.13
CA TRP A 273 44.99 -10.92 4.01
C TRP A 273 46.30 -10.71 4.78
N ARG A 274 46.65 -11.58 5.73
CA ARG A 274 47.82 -11.47 6.65
C ARG A 274 48.07 -10.04 7.16
N GLY A 275 47.01 -9.27 7.38
CA GLY A 275 47.09 -7.89 7.85
C GLY A 275 47.46 -6.81 6.80
N SER A 276 47.50 -7.10 5.50
CA SER A 276 47.69 -6.09 4.44
C SER A 276 46.89 -6.36 3.15
N PRO A 277 46.16 -5.36 2.61
CA PRO A 277 45.43 -5.47 1.33
C PRO A 277 46.35 -5.76 0.12
N SER A 278 47.59 -5.27 0.19
CA SER A 278 48.59 -5.34 -0.89
C SER A 278 49.03 -6.76 -1.28
N GLN A 279 48.55 -7.79 -0.58
CA GLN A 279 48.87 -9.19 -0.85
C GLN A 279 47.94 -9.83 -1.89
N ALA A 280 46.70 -9.35 -1.98
CA ALA A 280 45.70 -9.92 -2.89
C ALA A 280 45.27 -8.94 -4.00
N VAL A 281 45.29 -7.64 -3.70
CA VAL A 281 44.90 -6.60 -4.65
C VAL A 281 46.03 -5.57 -4.83
N ARG A 282 46.09 -4.97 -6.02
CA ARG A 282 46.98 -3.86 -6.39
C ARG A 282 46.15 -2.74 -7.04
N HIS A 283 46.65 -1.52 -7.07
CA HIS A 283 45.98 -0.47 -7.86
C HIS A 283 46.11 -0.74 -9.37
N CYS A 284 45.00 -0.68 -10.10
CA CYS A 284 45.02 -0.74 -11.56
C CYS A 284 45.43 0.62 -12.14
N PRO A 285 46.02 0.65 -13.35
CA PRO A 285 46.06 1.86 -14.16
C PRO A 285 44.64 2.38 -14.39
N SER A 286 44.40 3.66 -14.12
CA SER A 286 43.07 4.27 -14.19
C SER A 286 43.16 5.66 -14.83
N PRO A 287 42.16 6.11 -15.60
CA PRO A 287 42.05 7.51 -15.97
C PRO A 287 41.99 8.41 -14.70
N GLN A 288 42.50 9.64 -14.82
CA GLN A 288 42.76 10.56 -13.70
C GLN A 288 41.59 10.64 -12.69
N ASN A 289 41.91 10.55 -11.39
CA ASN A 289 41.02 10.67 -10.21
C ASN A 289 40.12 9.47 -9.82
N ALA A 290 40.34 8.27 -10.35
CA ALA A 290 39.58 7.08 -9.98
C ALA A 290 40.48 5.99 -9.36
N GLU A 291 40.23 5.59 -8.11
CA GLU A 291 40.84 4.41 -7.51
C GLU A 291 40.20 3.14 -8.09
N ARG A 292 41.04 2.25 -8.62
CA ARG A 292 40.66 0.93 -9.12
C ARG A 292 41.54 -0.13 -8.48
N TRP A 293 40.93 -1.23 -8.06
CA TRP A 293 41.61 -2.38 -7.47
C TRP A 293 41.65 -3.54 -8.48
N CYS A 294 42.82 -4.07 -8.74
CA CYS A 294 43.05 -5.23 -9.59
C CYS A 294 43.49 -6.40 -8.74
N TRP A 295 42.92 -7.57 -8.98
CA TRP A 295 43.45 -8.81 -8.42
C TRP A 295 44.89 -9.03 -8.89
N GLN A 296 45.72 -9.61 -8.03
CA GLN A 296 47.05 -10.06 -8.44
C GLN A 296 46.93 -11.28 -9.37
N ASP A 297 47.78 -11.33 -10.38
CA ASP A 297 47.79 -12.39 -11.40
C ASP A 297 48.07 -13.79 -10.81
N THR A 298 48.59 -13.84 -9.57
CA THR A 298 48.89 -15.06 -8.81
C THR A 298 47.65 -15.70 -8.16
N ILE A 299 46.51 -15.01 -8.11
CA ILE A 299 45.29 -15.50 -7.43
C ILE A 299 44.25 -15.96 -8.46
N PRO A 300 43.96 -17.28 -8.53
CA PRO A 300 42.92 -17.79 -9.42
C PRO A 300 41.53 -17.34 -8.95
N GLU A 301 40.58 -17.26 -9.87
CA GLU A 301 39.21 -16.77 -9.61
C GLU A 301 38.50 -17.49 -8.46
N SER A 302 38.70 -18.81 -8.33
CA SER A 302 38.12 -19.64 -7.26
C SER A 302 38.67 -19.37 -5.86
N ARG A 303 39.80 -18.67 -5.73
CA ARG A 303 40.46 -18.34 -4.45
C ARG A 303 40.53 -16.84 -4.20
N ARG A 304 39.69 -16.04 -4.87
CA ARG A 304 39.60 -14.61 -4.58
C ARG A 304 38.88 -14.40 -3.24
N PRO A 305 39.49 -13.71 -2.27
CA PRO A 305 38.85 -13.41 -0.98
C PRO A 305 37.80 -12.31 -1.18
N VAL A 306 36.58 -12.71 -1.53
CA VAL A 306 35.43 -11.80 -1.71
C VAL A 306 34.38 -12.09 -0.65
N LEU A 307 33.55 -11.10 -0.34
CA LEU A 307 32.44 -11.28 0.59
C LEU A 307 31.38 -12.20 -0.05
N PRO A 308 30.81 -13.16 0.71
CA PRO A 308 29.71 -13.97 0.22
C PRO A 308 28.45 -13.11 -0.01
N VAL A 309 27.57 -13.59 -0.90
CA VAL A 309 26.31 -12.91 -1.24
C VAL A 309 25.47 -12.75 0.03
N GLY A 310 24.90 -11.57 0.28
CA GLY A 310 24.11 -11.29 1.47
C GLY A 310 24.91 -10.98 2.73
N ALA A 311 26.24 -11.14 2.73
CA ALA A 311 27.07 -10.92 3.91
C ALA A 311 27.66 -9.50 4.01
N SER A 312 27.57 -8.70 2.94
CA SER A 312 28.05 -7.32 3.01
C SER A 312 27.12 -6.48 3.89
N CYS A 313 27.71 -5.65 4.76
CA CYS A 313 26.97 -4.75 5.64
C CYS A 313 26.14 -3.73 4.85
N ALA A 314 26.57 -3.37 3.64
CA ALA A 314 25.82 -2.55 2.69
C ALA A 314 24.52 -3.22 2.24
N GLU A 315 24.62 -4.46 1.74
CA GLU A 315 23.47 -5.24 1.28
C GLU A 315 22.53 -5.58 2.44
N TYR A 316 23.09 -5.92 3.61
CA TYR A 316 22.32 -6.17 4.82
C TYR A 316 21.52 -4.94 5.26
N GLY A 317 22.14 -3.76 5.31
CA GLY A 317 21.45 -2.51 5.66
C GLY A 317 20.34 -2.15 4.66
N THR A 318 20.55 -2.41 3.37
CA THR A 318 19.52 -2.30 2.34
C THR A 318 18.35 -3.26 2.61
N LYS A 319 18.62 -4.53 2.93
CA LYS A 319 17.59 -5.53 3.26
C LYS A 319 16.81 -5.18 4.53
N VAL A 320 17.46 -4.60 5.54
CA VAL A 320 16.79 -4.09 6.76
C VAL A 320 15.84 -2.94 6.39
N GLY A 321 16.31 -1.97 5.62
CA GLY A 321 15.47 -0.87 5.13
C GLY A 321 14.26 -1.36 4.33
N GLN A 322 14.47 -2.32 3.42
CA GLN A 322 13.39 -2.94 2.64
C GLN A 322 12.40 -3.70 3.51
N THR A 323 12.88 -4.43 4.53
CA THR A 323 11.99 -5.15 5.46
C THR A 323 11.21 -4.18 6.35
N MET A 324 11.82 -3.07 6.78
CA MET A 324 11.13 -1.99 7.49
C MET A 324 10.06 -1.34 6.61
N ALA A 325 10.40 -1.03 5.35
CA ALA A 325 9.45 -0.48 4.39
C ALA A 325 8.28 -1.46 4.16
N LEU A 326 8.55 -2.76 4.00
CA LEU A 326 7.52 -3.81 3.88
C LEU A 326 6.55 -3.82 5.06
N VAL A 327 7.06 -3.85 6.29
CA VAL A 327 6.21 -3.83 7.50
C VAL A 327 5.41 -2.53 7.59
N THR A 328 6.05 -1.41 7.25
CA THR A 328 5.40 -0.08 7.24
C THR A 328 4.27 -0.02 6.22
N ILE A 329 4.49 -0.54 5.01
CA ILE A 329 3.50 -0.61 3.93
C ILE A 329 2.39 -1.56 4.36
N MET A 330 2.69 -2.82 4.69
CA MET A 330 1.68 -3.82 5.02
C MET A 330 0.77 -3.35 6.17
N LEU A 331 1.36 -2.90 7.28
CA LEU A 331 0.57 -2.41 8.41
C LEU A 331 -0.12 -1.08 8.09
N GLY A 332 0.57 -0.17 7.41
CA GLY A 332 0.03 1.12 7.00
C GLY A 332 -1.17 0.99 6.06
N GLU A 333 -1.16 0.00 5.17
CA GLU A 333 -2.27 -0.33 4.28
C GLU A 333 -3.47 -0.86 5.06
N LEU A 334 -3.24 -1.81 5.98
CA LEU A 334 -4.31 -2.32 6.83
C LEU A 334 -4.92 -1.17 7.64
N LEU A 335 -4.11 -0.36 8.31
CA LEU A 335 -4.60 0.78 9.07
C LEU A 335 -5.29 1.85 8.20
N THR A 336 -4.82 2.05 6.97
CA THR A 336 -5.47 2.94 6.00
C THR A 336 -6.83 2.39 5.59
N LEU A 337 -6.92 1.09 5.27
CA LEU A 337 -8.19 0.42 4.99
C LEU A 337 -9.14 0.57 6.18
N MET A 338 -8.64 0.56 7.42
CA MET A 338 -9.46 0.81 8.59
C MET A 338 -10.05 2.23 8.59
N SER A 339 -9.24 3.23 8.25
CA SER A 339 -9.66 4.63 8.16
C SER A 339 -10.65 4.90 7.03
N PHE A 340 -10.55 4.19 5.90
CA PHE A 340 -11.43 4.36 4.73
C PHE A 340 -12.79 3.67 4.84
N ARG A 341 -13.01 2.78 5.82
CA ARG A 341 -14.29 2.08 6.03
C ARG A 341 -15.44 3.02 6.45
N THR A 342 -15.12 4.09 7.16
CA THR A 342 -16.10 5.05 7.68
C THR A 342 -15.72 6.47 7.31
N ASP A 343 -16.73 7.32 7.14
CA ASP A 343 -16.51 8.77 7.02
C ASP A 343 -16.28 9.44 8.39
N GLY A 344 -16.59 8.74 9.49
CA GLY A 344 -16.32 9.14 10.85
C GLY A 344 -14.86 8.94 11.29
N PHE A 345 -14.61 9.24 12.56
CA PHE A 345 -13.31 9.00 13.17
C PHE A 345 -13.09 7.49 13.38
N PHE A 346 -11.95 6.98 12.94
CA PHE A 346 -11.73 5.53 12.80
C PHE A 346 -11.86 4.73 14.11
N LEU A 347 -11.50 5.30 15.27
CA LEU A 347 -11.55 4.59 16.56
C LEU A 347 -12.97 4.18 16.96
N PHE A 348 -13.97 4.96 16.58
CA PHE A 348 -15.37 4.61 16.86
C PHE A 348 -15.86 3.43 16.02
N ALA A 349 -15.25 3.20 14.85
CA ALA A 349 -15.57 2.10 13.95
C ALA A 349 -14.71 0.84 14.18
N LEU A 350 -13.78 0.88 15.15
CA LEU A 350 -12.84 -0.23 15.41
C LEU A 350 -13.56 -1.53 15.71
N PHE A 351 -14.61 -1.53 16.54
CA PHE A 351 -15.31 -2.75 16.93
C PHE A 351 -16.64 -3.00 16.20
N ARG A 352 -16.98 -2.16 15.20
CA ARG A 352 -18.27 -2.25 14.49
C ARG A 352 -18.35 -3.47 13.56
N ASN A 353 -17.27 -3.79 12.86
CA ASN A 353 -17.20 -4.91 11.92
C ASN A 353 -16.28 -6.02 12.45
N PRO A 354 -16.82 -7.10 13.04
CA PRO A 354 -16.01 -8.19 13.57
C PRO A 354 -15.24 -8.94 12.48
N TRP A 355 -15.78 -9.01 11.25
CA TRP A 355 -15.10 -9.66 10.12
C TRP A 355 -13.82 -8.95 9.74
N TYR A 356 -13.87 -7.61 9.64
CA TYR A 356 -12.68 -6.83 9.37
C TYR A 356 -11.60 -7.06 10.44
N ASN A 357 -11.97 -7.04 11.72
CA ASN A 357 -11.02 -7.22 12.81
C ASN A 357 -10.37 -8.61 12.80
N ALA A 358 -11.15 -9.66 12.54
CA ALA A 358 -10.62 -11.01 12.38
C ALA A 358 -9.61 -11.09 11.23
N LEU A 359 -9.95 -10.49 10.08
CA LEU A 359 -9.07 -10.44 8.91
C LEU A 359 -7.83 -9.58 9.14
N PHE A 360 -7.95 -8.46 9.87
CA PHE A 360 -6.82 -7.62 10.27
C PHE A 360 -5.82 -8.40 11.13
N ILE A 361 -6.30 -9.11 12.16
CA ILE A 361 -5.46 -9.95 13.02
C ILE A 361 -4.79 -11.06 12.22
N LEU A 362 -5.52 -11.71 11.31
CA LEU A 362 -4.98 -12.72 10.41
C LEU A 362 -3.85 -12.15 9.54
N ASN A 363 -4.05 -10.98 8.94
CA ASN A 363 -3.05 -10.31 8.11
C ASN A 363 -1.79 -9.95 8.88
N VAL A 364 -1.94 -9.36 10.07
CA VAL A 364 -0.78 -9.05 10.94
C VAL A 364 -0.05 -10.33 11.35
N SER A 365 -0.78 -11.41 11.65
CA SER A 365 -0.18 -12.71 12.00
C SER A 365 0.58 -13.33 10.83
N VAL A 366 0.03 -13.24 9.62
CA VAL A 366 0.68 -13.68 8.39
C VAL A 366 1.94 -12.85 8.12
N MET A 367 1.85 -11.51 8.18
CA MET A 367 3.00 -10.61 8.04
C MET A 367 4.13 -10.96 9.02
N LEU A 368 3.81 -11.13 10.31
CA LEU A 368 4.80 -11.51 11.32
C LEU A 368 5.40 -12.89 11.04
N THR A 369 4.62 -13.83 10.52
CA THR A 369 5.10 -15.16 10.11
C THR A 369 6.12 -15.04 8.98
N PHE A 370 5.83 -14.26 7.93
CA PHE A 370 6.76 -14.06 6.80
C PHE A 370 8.05 -13.34 7.21
N VAL A 371 7.98 -12.39 8.14
CA VAL A 371 9.14 -11.62 8.60
C VAL A 371 10.03 -12.40 9.57
N TYR A 372 9.45 -13.20 10.46
CA TYR A 372 10.20 -13.82 11.58
C TYR A 372 10.39 -15.33 11.46
N ARG A 373 9.72 -16.03 10.53
CA ARG A 373 9.97 -17.47 10.32
C ARG A 373 11.05 -17.67 9.24
N PRO A 374 12.17 -18.35 9.57
CA PRO A 374 13.28 -18.58 8.65
C PRO A 374 12.87 -19.20 7.31
N ALA A 375 11.94 -20.16 7.34
CA ALA A 375 11.43 -20.84 6.16
C ALA A 375 10.85 -19.90 5.09
N PHE A 376 10.38 -18.72 5.48
CA PHE A 376 9.86 -17.70 4.57
C PHE A 376 10.80 -16.51 4.42
N SER A 377 11.41 -16.06 5.52
CA SER A 377 12.28 -14.87 5.48
C SER A 377 13.50 -15.07 4.60
N ASP A 378 14.10 -16.27 4.61
CA ASP A 378 15.33 -16.53 3.84
C ASP A 378 15.05 -16.60 2.34
N GLU A 379 13.95 -17.24 1.94
CA GLU A 379 13.51 -17.33 0.54
C GLU A 379 13.15 -15.95 -0.03
N LEU A 380 12.61 -15.06 0.82
CA LEU A 380 12.23 -13.70 0.45
C LEU A 380 13.34 -12.66 0.69
N GLU A 381 14.52 -13.10 1.13
CA GLU A 381 15.66 -12.26 1.50
C GLU A 381 15.30 -11.15 2.51
N LEU A 382 14.40 -11.46 3.45
CA LEU A 382 13.97 -10.58 4.53
C LEU A 382 14.88 -10.71 5.74
N VAL A 383 15.05 -9.60 6.45
CA VAL A 383 15.83 -9.57 7.69
C VAL A 383 14.89 -9.40 8.88
N PRO A 384 14.93 -10.28 9.90
CA PRO A 384 14.09 -10.13 11.07
C PRO A 384 14.41 -8.81 11.79
N LEU A 385 13.38 -7.99 12.01
CA LEU A 385 13.57 -6.66 12.59
C LEU A 385 13.82 -6.75 14.10
N SER A 386 14.83 -5.99 14.56
CA SER A 386 15.03 -5.72 15.98
C SER A 386 13.84 -4.93 16.56
N THR A 387 13.69 -4.93 17.88
CA THR A 387 12.62 -4.18 18.57
C THR A 387 12.65 -2.69 18.23
N GLY A 388 13.83 -2.09 18.09
CA GLY A 388 14.00 -0.70 17.69
C GLY A 388 13.45 -0.43 16.28
N HIS A 389 13.90 -1.21 15.29
CA HIS A 389 13.42 -1.10 13.91
C HIS A 389 11.92 -1.37 13.78
N LEU A 390 11.41 -2.39 14.47
CA LEU A 390 9.98 -2.70 14.49
C LEU A 390 9.18 -1.53 15.07
N SER A 391 9.60 -0.97 16.21
CA SER A 391 8.92 0.18 16.82
C SER A 391 8.89 1.42 15.92
N ALA A 392 9.99 1.67 15.19
CA ALA A 392 10.06 2.75 14.22
C ALA A 392 9.11 2.49 13.03
N ALA A 393 9.10 1.28 12.47
CA ALA A 393 8.19 0.89 11.40
C ALA A 393 6.71 1.03 11.82
N LEU A 394 6.37 0.62 13.05
CA LEU A 394 5.04 0.84 13.64
C LEU A 394 4.71 2.33 13.77
N GLY A 395 5.68 3.16 14.16
CA GLY A 395 5.53 4.62 14.24
C GLY A 395 5.24 5.25 12.87
N PHE A 396 5.98 4.86 11.83
CA PHE A 396 5.72 5.30 10.47
C PHE A 396 4.34 4.84 9.97
N ALA A 397 3.97 3.57 10.19
CA ALA A 397 2.63 3.08 9.85
C ALA A 397 1.52 3.85 10.59
N GLY A 398 1.72 4.14 11.88
CA GLY A 398 0.80 4.96 12.68
C GLY A 398 0.68 6.40 12.19
N SER A 399 1.76 6.98 11.66
CA SER A 399 1.72 8.33 11.07
C SER A 399 0.78 8.43 9.87
N LEU A 400 0.64 7.35 9.07
CA LEU A 400 -0.34 7.30 7.98
C LEU A 400 -1.77 7.43 8.50
N VAL A 401 -2.08 6.84 9.66
CA VAL A 401 -3.41 6.99 10.28
C VAL A 401 -3.68 8.44 10.63
N VAL A 402 -2.72 9.12 11.26
CA VAL A 402 -2.86 10.53 11.61
C VAL A 402 -3.11 11.38 10.36
N LEU A 403 -2.33 11.17 9.30
CA LEU A 403 -2.48 11.88 8.03
C LEU A 403 -3.82 11.57 7.34
N ASN A 404 -4.27 10.31 7.38
CA ASN A 404 -5.59 9.90 6.88
C ASN A 404 -6.71 10.59 7.67
N GLU A 405 -6.64 10.67 9.00
CA GLU A 405 -7.68 11.34 9.79
C GLU A 405 -7.71 12.85 9.57
N VAL A 406 -6.56 13.49 9.37
CA VAL A 406 -6.48 14.92 9.03
C VAL A 406 -7.14 15.18 7.68
N THR A 407 -6.82 14.41 6.65
CA THR A 407 -7.43 14.57 5.32
C THR A 407 -8.92 14.22 5.32
N LYS A 408 -9.31 13.18 6.06
CA LYS A 408 -10.71 12.81 6.26
C LYS A 408 -11.50 13.89 6.98
N PHE A 409 -10.91 14.60 7.95
CA PHE A 409 -11.57 15.71 8.62
C PHE A 409 -12.00 16.81 7.64
N PHE A 410 -11.10 17.23 6.73
CA PHE A 410 -11.43 18.21 5.69
C PHE A 410 -12.49 17.68 4.72
N TYR A 411 -12.38 16.41 4.32
CA TYR A 411 -13.39 15.77 3.48
C TYR A 411 -14.76 15.74 4.14
N ARG A 412 -14.84 15.35 5.42
CA ARG A 412 -16.08 15.29 6.19
C ARG A 412 -16.71 16.66 6.37
N TRP A 413 -15.90 17.69 6.63
CA TRP A 413 -16.39 19.05 6.74
C TRP A 413 -17.06 19.51 5.43
N HIS A 414 -16.41 19.25 4.28
CA HIS A 414 -17.03 19.53 2.99
C HIS A 414 -18.29 18.69 2.74
N LEU A 415 -18.25 17.39 3.02
CA LEU A 415 -19.35 16.46 2.79
C LEU A 415 -20.58 16.81 3.64
N SER A 416 -20.40 17.15 4.91
CA SER A 416 -21.50 17.54 5.81
C SER A 416 -22.23 18.80 5.33
N ALA A 417 -21.49 19.82 4.89
CA ALA A 417 -22.08 21.04 4.34
C ALA A 417 -22.91 20.77 3.07
N VAL A 418 -22.44 19.88 2.20
CA VAL A 418 -23.17 19.48 1.00
C VAL A 418 -24.41 18.65 1.34
N ASN A 419 -24.28 17.67 2.23
CA ASN A 419 -25.39 16.81 2.63
C ASN A 419 -26.50 17.61 3.33
N GLU A 420 -26.16 18.57 4.19
CA GLU A 420 -27.14 19.45 4.82
C GLU A 420 -27.91 20.31 3.80
N ALA A 421 -27.23 20.80 2.76
CA ALA A 421 -27.88 21.57 1.70
C ALA A 421 -28.87 20.70 0.90
N LEU A 422 -28.41 19.50 0.50
CA LEU A 422 -29.22 18.53 -0.23
C LEU A 422 -30.43 18.04 0.58
N GLU A 423 -30.26 17.79 1.88
CA GLU A 423 -31.37 17.40 2.77
C GLU A 423 -32.41 18.51 2.86
N ARG A 424 -32.01 19.77 2.98
CA ARG A 424 -32.94 20.93 3.00
C ARG A 424 -33.70 21.06 1.69
N GLU A 425 -33.03 20.90 0.55
CA GLU A 425 -33.67 20.93 -0.77
C GLU A 425 -34.68 19.79 -0.94
N ALA A 426 -34.31 18.57 -0.55
CA ALA A 426 -35.20 17.41 -0.59
C ALA A 426 -36.45 17.61 0.27
N LEU A 427 -36.28 18.14 1.49
CA LEU A 427 -37.40 18.47 2.38
C LEU A 427 -38.30 19.57 1.81
N ALA A 428 -37.73 20.57 1.12
CA ALA A 428 -38.49 21.63 0.47
C ALA A 428 -39.32 21.09 -0.70
N GLN A 429 -38.75 20.23 -1.54
CA GLN A 429 -39.45 19.57 -2.63
C GLN A 429 -40.58 18.67 -2.12
N ALA A 430 -40.31 17.87 -1.08
CA ALA A 430 -41.32 17.01 -0.46
C ALA A 430 -42.52 17.81 0.09
N LYS A 431 -42.26 18.97 0.72
CA LYS A 431 -43.33 19.87 1.20
C LYS A 431 -44.09 20.55 0.06
N GLY A 432 -43.41 20.93 -1.02
CA GLY A 432 -44.05 21.51 -2.21
C GLY A 432 -45.00 20.52 -2.91
N LEU A 433 -44.58 19.25 -3.00
CA LEU A 433 -45.43 18.17 -3.53
C LEU A 433 -46.63 17.88 -2.62
N ALA A 434 -46.44 17.87 -1.30
CA ALA A 434 -47.54 17.71 -0.35
C ALA A 434 -48.56 18.86 -0.45
N GLY A 435 -48.10 20.10 -0.64
CA GLY A 435 -48.98 21.25 -0.85
C GLY A 435 -49.79 21.18 -2.15
N GLN A 436 -49.21 20.65 -3.22
CA GLN A 436 -49.93 20.43 -4.49
C GLN A 436 -50.95 19.29 -4.39
N GLU A 437 -50.69 18.22 -3.64
CA GLU A 437 -51.68 17.16 -3.39
C GLU A 437 -52.87 17.66 -2.56
N ASP A 438 -52.65 18.56 -1.60
CA ASP A 438 -53.72 19.17 -0.80
C ASP A 438 -54.57 20.15 -1.62
N GLU A 439 -53.97 20.92 -2.55
CA GLU A 439 -54.72 21.76 -3.51
C GLU A 439 -55.56 20.91 -4.49
N LEU A 440 -55.03 19.77 -4.96
CA LEU A 440 -55.74 18.84 -5.86
C LEU A 440 -56.88 18.07 -5.17
N LYS A 441 -56.84 17.90 -3.84
CA LYS A 441 -57.93 17.32 -3.04
C LYS A 441 -58.93 18.38 -2.55
N GLY A 442 -58.66 19.66 -2.79
CA GLY A 442 -59.37 20.82 -2.23
C GLY A 442 -60.63 21.30 -2.97
N ASP A 443 -61.05 20.67 -4.08
CA ASP A 443 -62.30 21.03 -4.74
C ASP A 443 -63.28 19.84 -4.78
N PRO A 444 -64.30 19.91 -3.91
CA PRO A 444 -65.66 19.74 -4.38
C PRO A 444 -66.49 20.89 -3.84
N GLU A 445 -66.52 22.03 -4.52
CA GLU A 445 -67.63 22.97 -4.33
C GLU A 445 -68.76 22.74 -5.35
N PRO A 446 -70.02 22.87 -4.90
CA PRO A 446 -71.18 22.12 -5.37
C PRO A 446 -71.81 22.54 -6.71
#